data_AF-A0A8S3CLN5-F1
#
_entry.id   AF-A0A8S3CLN5-F1
#
_cell.length_a   1.000
_cell.length_b   1.000
_cell.length_c   1.000
_cell.angle_alpha   90.00
_cell.angle_beta   90.00
_cell.angle_gamma   90.00
#
_symmetry.space_group_name_H-M   'P 1'
#
loop_
_entity.id
_entity.type
_entity.pdbx_description
1 polymer ?
#
loop_
_entity_poly.entity_id
_entity_poly.type
_entity_poly.pdbx_seq_one_letter_code
_entity_poly.pdbx_strand_id
1 'polypeptide(L)' 'MPCLNKKQQNILNNMSGIFKQGMNAILGSTGSGKSSLLDILADRKDRQGLEGQVLINGQPQA' A
#
# COMPACT_ATOMS: atom_id res chain seq x y z
N MET A 1 1.31 -16.25 -28.97
CA MET A 1 0.07 -15.99 -28.19
C MET A 1 0.29 -14.68 -27.44
N PRO A 2 -0.42 -13.57 -27.73
CA PRO A 2 -0.25 -12.36 -26.96
C PRO A 2 -0.92 -12.54 -25.60
N CYS A 3 -0.10 -12.66 -24.56
CA CYS A 3 -0.50 -12.86 -23.18
C CYS A 3 -1.17 -11.58 -22.67
N LEU A 4 -2.33 -11.74 -22.03
CA LEU A 4 -3.13 -10.78 -21.27
C LEU A 4 -2.52 -9.37 -21.10
N ASN A 5 -3.19 -8.39 -21.69
CA ASN A 5 -3.04 -6.98 -21.30
C ASN A 5 -3.21 -6.87 -19.77
N LYS A 6 -2.13 -6.52 -19.06
CA LYS A 6 -2.19 -6.17 -17.63
C LYS A 6 -3.05 -4.93 -17.50
N LYS A 7 -4.31 -5.11 -17.12
CA LYS A 7 -5.21 -3.99 -16.80
C LYS A 7 -4.66 -3.33 -15.55
N GLN A 8 -4.25 -2.07 -15.65
CA GLN A 8 -3.91 -1.27 -14.48
C GLN A 8 -5.18 -1.09 -13.67
N GLN A 9 -5.24 -1.75 -12.51
CA GLN A 9 -6.32 -1.62 -11.54
C GLN A 9 -5.80 -0.92 -10.31
N ASN A 10 -6.55 0.08 -9.84
CA ASN A 10 -6.22 0.75 -8.60
C ASN A 10 -6.67 -0.10 -7.41
N ILE A 11 -5.71 -0.71 -6.72
CA ILE A 11 -5.94 -1.61 -5.58
C ILE A 11 -6.24 -0.81 -4.29
N LEU A 12 -5.63 0.38 -4.14
CA LEU A 12 -5.73 1.21 -2.94
C LEU A 12 -6.07 2.65 -3.34
N ASN A 13 -7.24 3.13 -2.93
CA ASN A 13 -7.76 4.41 -3.36
C ASN A 13 -7.79 5.39 -2.19
N ASN A 14 -7.03 6.48 -2.27
CA ASN A 14 -7.05 7.61 -1.32
C ASN A 14 -7.03 7.20 0.17
N MET A 15 -6.07 6.34 0.54
CA MET A 15 -5.92 5.84 1.91
C MET A 15 -5.15 6.85 2.77
N SER A 16 -5.56 7.03 4.01
CA SER A 16 -4.87 7.89 4.99
C SER A 16 -5.00 7.28 6.38
N GLY A 17 -3.97 7.41 7.21
CA GLY A 17 -3.99 6.86 8.57
C GLY A 17 -2.67 7.08 9.30
N ILE A 18 -2.71 6.92 10.62
CA ILE A 18 -1.55 7.01 11.51
C ILE A 18 -1.48 5.74 12.34
N PHE A 19 -0.34 5.07 12.30
CA PHE A 19 -0.05 3.92 13.14
C PHE A 19 0.74 4.40 14.36
N LYS A 20 0.11 4.37 15.54
CA LYS A 20 0.76 4.74 16.80
C LYS A 20 1.54 3.56 17.36
N GLN A 21 2.41 3.83 18.33
CA GLN A 21 3.08 2.77 19.09
C GLN A 21 2.06 1.81 19.70
N GLY A 22 2.32 0.51 19.56
CA GLY A 22 1.44 -0.57 20.00
C GLY A 22 1.18 -1.60 18.90
N MET A 23 0.17 -2.44 19.14
CA MET A 23 -0.30 -3.41 18.16
C MET A 23 -1.39 -2.78 17.29
N ASN A 24 -1.12 -2.66 15.99
CA ASN A 24 -2.08 -2.15 15.01
C ASN A 24 -2.52 -3.31 14.10
N ALA A 25 -3.78 -3.31 13.66
CA ALA A 25 -4.32 -4.36 12.80
C ALA A 25 -5.04 -3.77 11.59
N ILE A 26 -4.85 -4.40 10.42
CA ILE A 26 -5.57 -4.08 9.18
C ILE A 26 -6.51 -5.25 8.89
N LEU A 27 -7.82 -5.00 8.90
CA LEU A 27 -8.86 -6.01 8.74
C LEU A 27 -9.73 -5.69 7.51
N GLY A 28 -10.33 -6.72 6.91
CA GLY A 28 -11.15 -6.58 5.69
C GLY A 28 -11.27 -7.88 4.89
N SER A 29 -12.12 -7.90 3.88
CA SER A 29 -12.39 -9.07 3.03
C SER A 29 -11.17 -9.53 2.22
N THR A 30 -11.16 -10.79 1.80
CA THR A 30 -10.11 -11.32 0.92
C THR A 30 -10.08 -10.54 -0.41
N GLY A 31 -8.89 -10.16 -0.87
CA GLY A 31 -8.72 -9.36 -2.10
C GLY A 31 -8.85 -7.85 -1.93
N SER A 32 -9.14 -7.33 -0.74
CA SER A 32 -9.30 -5.88 -0.50
C SER A 32 -8.00 -5.05 -0.48
N GLY A 33 -6.84 -5.66 -0.76
CA GLY A 33 -5.56 -4.95 -0.79
C GLY A 33 -4.80 -4.79 0.54
N LYS A 34 -5.21 -5.47 1.63
CA LYS A 34 -4.53 -5.39 2.94
C LYS A 34 -3.03 -5.69 2.87
N SER A 35 -2.66 -6.82 2.26
CA SER A 35 -1.25 -7.20 2.10
C SER A 35 -0.51 -6.22 1.20
N SER A 36 -1.18 -5.68 0.16
CA SER A 36 -0.59 -4.63 -0.68
C SER A 36 -0.33 -3.33 0.09
N LEU A 37 -1.21 -2.95 1.01
CA LEU A 37 -0.99 -1.80 1.90
C LEU A 37 0.20 -2.06 2.84
N LEU A 38 0.30 -3.27 3.40
CA LEU A 38 1.45 -3.66 4.22
C LEU A 38 2.77 -3.67 3.44
N ASP A 39 2.75 -4.14 2.18
CA ASP A 39 3.94 -4.14 1.32
C ASP A 39 4.42 -2.72 1.02
N ILE A 40 3.49 -1.76 0.84
CA ILE A 40 3.82 -0.34 0.65
C ILE A 40 4.41 0.25 1.94
N LEU A 41 3.79 0.02 3.10
CA LEU A 41 4.30 0.51 4.38
C LEU A 41 5.67 -0.10 4.74
N ALA A 42 5.92 -1.34 4.31
CA ALA A 42 7.19 -2.03 4.50
C ALA A 42 8.25 -1.71 3.44
N ASP A 43 7.95 -0.80 2.49
CA ASP A 43 8.82 -0.44 1.35
C ASP A 43 9.25 -1.64 0.50
N ARG A 44 8.41 -2.68 0.44
CA ARG A 44 8.66 -3.90 -0.35
C ARG A 44 8.14 -3.82 -1.78
N LYS A 45 7.31 -2.81 -2.06
CA LYS A 45 6.68 -2.64 -3.36
C LYS A 45 7.34 -1.50 -4.13
N ASP A 46 7.56 -1.72 -5.42
CA ASP A 46 8.12 -0.70 -6.31
C ASP A 46 7.23 0.55 -6.31
N ARG A 47 7.84 1.74 -6.23
CA ARG A 47 7.11 3.02 -6.14
C ARG A 47 6.42 3.38 -7.47
N GLN A 48 6.67 2.63 -8.53
CA GLN A 48 5.99 2.80 -9.82
C GLN A 48 4.48 2.61 -9.68
N GLY A 49 3.73 3.69 -9.90
CA GLY A 49 2.26 3.71 -9.80
C GLY A 49 1.71 3.92 -8.39
N LEU A 50 2.57 4.23 -7.42
CA LEU A 50 2.16 4.72 -6.10
C LEU A 50 2.13 6.25 -6.10
N GLU A 51 1.05 6.82 -5.58
CA GLU A 51 0.90 8.25 -5.35
C GLU A 51 0.71 8.52 -3.85
N GLY A 52 1.30 9.61 -3.36
CA GLY A 52 1.26 10.00 -1.95
C GLY A 52 2.60 9.79 -1.23
N GLN A 53 2.56 9.87 0.10
CA GLN A 53 3.74 9.81 0.95
C GLN A 53 3.50 8.93 2.18
N VAL A 54 4.50 8.14 2.52
CA VAL A 54 4.56 7.41 3.79
C VAL A 54 5.59 8.09 4.67
N LEU A 55 5.20 8.39 5.91
CA LEU A 55 6.03 9.09 6.87
C LEU A 55 6.33 8.17 8.06
N ILE A 56 7.60 8.05 8.45
CA ILE A 56 8.04 7.39 9.67
C ILE A 56 8.50 8.48 10.63
N ASN A 57 7.82 8.62 11.78
CA ASN A 57 8.09 9.68 12.76
C ASN A 57 8.10 11.10 12.15
N GLY A 58 7.24 11.35 11.16
CA GLY A 58 7.12 12.64 10.47
C GLY A 58 8.17 12.91 9.40
N GLN A 59 9.07 11.95 9.11
CA GLN A 59 10.04 12.03 8.03
C GLN A 59 9.65 11.10 6.87
N PRO A 60 9.89 11.48 5.60
CA PRO A 60 9.67 10.59 4.46
C PRO A 60 10.40 9.26 4.63
N GLN A 61 9.73 8.17 4.32
CA GLN A 61 10.35 6.87 4.19
C GLN A 61 11.36 6.91 3.02
N ALA A 62 12.65 6.74 3.31
CA ALA A 62 13.72 6.73 2.32
C ALA A 62 13.63 5.46 1.46
#